data_AF-A0A9Q1LEP7-F1
#
_entry.id   AF-A0A9Q1LEP7-F1
#
_cell.length_a   1.000
_cell.length_b   1.000
_cell.length_c   1.000
_cell.angle_alpha   90.00
_cell.angle_beta   90.00
_cell.angle_gamma   90.00
#
_symmetry.space_group_name_H-M   'P 1'
#
loop_
_entity.id
_entity.type
_entity.pdbx_description
1 polymer ?
#
loop_
_entity_poly.entity_id
_entity_poly.type
_entity_poly.pdbx_seq_one_letter_code
_entity_poly.pdbx_strand_id
1 'polypeptide(L)'
;MGEGIQWPQIIESMGQRRKALRFTSIKKSEEESTSDQWRFEETKRRLLDYASPFGSRLQVDEMTVEELASKMRRIKKRGKGSEWLVFNCMFKLPHMEKKRRRIHALEFLKLAKELLSTHKGLVSFGDGEAMDNSENTNTFSAFFNKNLVYYQLIFESLELYFPAHLAEARVAVESLFLSPQVCSFSWLQNWEEIRSATDSCGEIGLQGKRVSKENLLQAKELVNERETPLKVRIEEKRQHEMVLEWKGTPLVRVSTWKTT
;
A
#
# COMPACT_ATOMS: atom_id res chain seq x y z
N MET A 1 1.62 9.09 -1.97
CA MET A 1 0.26 9.09 -2.55
C MET A 1 0.17 8.38 -3.91
N GLY A 2 1.30 8.03 -4.54
CA GLY A 2 1.33 7.44 -5.88
C GLY A 2 0.74 8.40 -6.91
N GLU A 3 0.21 7.87 -8.01
CA GLU A 3 -0.54 8.61 -9.04
C GLU A 3 -1.99 8.94 -8.63
N GLY A 4 -2.33 8.78 -7.35
CA GLY A 4 -3.65 9.09 -6.81
C GLY A 4 -4.76 8.07 -7.14
N ILE A 5 -4.44 6.95 -7.79
CA ILE A 5 -5.42 5.96 -8.30
C ILE A 5 -6.28 5.29 -7.22
N GLN A 6 -5.84 5.25 -5.96
CA GLN A 6 -6.57 4.61 -4.86
C GLN A 6 -7.74 5.46 -4.33
N TRP A 7 -7.74 6.77 -4.59
CA TRP A 7 -8.58 7.73 -3.88
C TRP A 7 -9.96 8.03 -4.51
N PRO A 8 -10.20 7.90 -5.83
CA PRO A 8 -11.48 8.22 -6.45
C PRO A 8 -12.70 7.58 -5.75
N GLN A 9 -12.66 6.27 -5.51
CA GLN A 9 -13.76 5.55 -4.85
C GLN A 9 -14.04 6.03 -3.42
N ILE A 10 -13.00 6.47 -2.70
CA ILE A 10 -13.13 7.05 -1.36
C ILE A 10 -13.76 8.45 -1.44
N ILE A 11 -13.35 9.27 -2.41
CA ILE A 11 -13.91 10.61 -2.66
C ILE A 11 -15.42 10.51 -2.92
N GLU A 12 -15.83 9.60 -3.80
CA GLU A 12 -17.24 9.35 -4.11
C GLU A 12 -18.05 8.94 -2.88
N SER A 13 -17.55 7.93 -2.17
CA SER A 13 -18.21 7.37 -0.98
C SER A 13 -18.37 8.42 0.13
N MET A 14 -17.37 9.30 0.30
CA MET A 14 -17.39 10.36 1.31
C MET A 14 -18.28 11.54 0.89
N GLY A 15 -18.30 11.87 -0.41
CA GLY A 15 -19.18 12.90 -0.98
C GLY A 15 -20.65 12.55 -0.80
N GLN A 16 -21.03 11.31 -1.12
CA GLN A 16 -22.40 10.80 -0.87
C GLN A 16 -22.82 10.91 0.59
N ARG A 17 -21.87 10.73 1.52
CA ARG A 17 -22.10 10.85 2.97
C ARG A 17 -21.95 12.28 3.51
N ARG A 18 -21.67 13.26 2.64
CA ARG A 18 -21.42 14.68 2.97
C ARG A 18 -20.35 14.87 4.05
N LYS A 19 -19.34 14.01 4.07
CA LYS A 19 -18.21 14.08 5.01
C LYS A 19 -17.06 14.85 4.38
N ALA A 20 -16.42 15.71 5.17
CA ALA A 20 -15.18 16.35 4.76
C ALA A 20 -14.04 15.32 4.74
N LEU A 21 -13.14 15.46 3.78
CA LEU A 21 -12.03 14.54 3.56
C LEU A 21 -10.73 15.33 3.43
N ARG A 22 -9.68 14.90 4.14
CA ARG A 22 -8.34 15.45 3.97
C ARG A 22 -7.40 14.31 3.63
N PHE A 23 -6.73 14.43 2.50
CA PHE A 23 -5.59 13.59 2.16
C PHE A 23 -4.30 14.32 2.49
N THR A 24 -3.34 13.56 2.99
CA THR A 24 -2.02 14.07 3.33
C THR A 24 -0.99 13.11 2.76
N SER A 25 -0.27 13.57 1.73
CA SER A 25 0.89 12.88 1.20
C SER A 25 2.08 13.12 2.14
N ILE A 26 2.83 12.07 2.43
CA ILE A 26 4.07 12.19 3.21
C ILE A 26 5.21 12.38 2.24
N LYS A 27 5.82 13.58 2.26
CA LYS A 27 7.00 13.92 1.46
C LYS A 27 8.29 13.39 2.09
N LYS A 28 9.34 13.28 1.28
CA LYS A 28 10.67 12.88 1.75
C LYS A 28 11.33 14.07 2.46
N SER A 29 12.17 13.82 3.46
CA SER A 29 12.99 14.86 4.09
C SER A 29 14.27 15.16 3.31
N GLU A 30 14.73 14.25 2.45
CA GLU A 30 15.88 14.45 1.56
C GLU A 30 15.47 15.23 0.31
N GLU A 31 16.38 16.07 -0.19
CA GLU A 31 16.22 16.99 -1.34
C GLU A 31 15.34 16.40 -2.45
N GLU A 32 14.13 16.91 -2.54
CA GLU A 32 13.19 16.52 -3.57
C GLU A 32 13.66 17.05 -4.92
N SER A 33 13.63 16.18 -5.92
CA SER A 33 13.82 16.63 -7.28
C SER A 33 12.65 17.51 -7.71
N THR A 34 12.89 18.48 -8.59
CA THR A 34 11.82 19.31 -9.20
C THR A 34 10.71 18.46 -9.85
N SER A 35 11.05 17.27 -10.32
CA SER A 35 10.13 16.27 -10.87
C SER A 35 9.13 15.74 -9.83
N ASP A 36 9.57 15.53 -8.59
CA ASP A 36 8.71 14.98 -7.52
C ASP A 36 7.62 15.98 -7.10
N GLN A 37 7.99 17.26 -6.99
CA GLN A 37 7.05 18.32 -6.65
C GLN A 37 5.98 18.51 -7.74
N TRP A 38 6.38 18.46 -9.02
CA TRP A 38 5.43 18.56 -10.14
C TRP A 38 4.44 17.39 -10.15
N ARG A 39 4.91 16.17 -9.88
CA ARG A 39 4.04 14.99 -9.81
C ARG A 39 3.00 15.09 -8.70
N PHE A 40 3.39 15.61 -7.53
CA PHE A 40 2.43 15.83 -6.44
C PHE A 40 1.36 16.86 -6.83
N GLU A 41 1.74 18.03 -7.34
CA GLU A 41 0.76 19.07 -7.71
C GLU A 41 -0.18 18.62 -8.83
N GLU A 42 0.33 17.88 -9.83
CA GLU A 42 -0.52 17.31 -10.88
C GLU A 42 -1.50 16.26 -10.31
N THR A 43 -1.04 15.38 -9.41
CA THR A 43 -1.91 14.40 -8.73
C THR A 43 -2.97 15.10 -7.89
N LYS A 44 -2.58 16.12 -7.14
CA LYS A 44 -3.48 16.93 -6.32
C LYS A 44 -4.53 17.63 -7.17
N ARG A 45 -4.14 18.24 -8.29
CA ARG A 45 -5.06 18.86 -9.24
C ARG A 45 -6.10 17.86 -9.74
N ARG A 46 -5.66 16.69 -10.23
CA ARG A 46 -6.55 15.62 -10.70
C ARG A 46 -7.54 15.15 -9.62
N LEU A 47 -7.09 15.00 -8.39
CA LEU A 47 -7.96 14.59 -7.27
C LEU A 47 -9.00 15.67 -6.91
N LEU A 48 -8.61 16.95 -6.93
CA LEU A 48 -9.53 18.07 -6.69
C LEU A 48 -10.55 18.21 -7.82
N ASP A 49 -10.11 18.11 -9.07
CA ASP A 49 -10.97 18.12 -10.26
C ASP A 49 -11.99 16.97 -10.18
N TYR A 50 -11.54 15.77 -9.80
CA TYR A 50 -12.42 14.61 -9.60
C TYR A 50 -13.42 14.80 -8.46
N ALA A 51 -13.05 15.49 -7.39
CA ALA A 51 -13.93 15.70 -6.23
C ALA A 51 -15.02 16.76 -6.46
N SER A 52 -14.80 17.67 -7.41
CA SER A 52 -15.67 18.82 -7.70
C SER A 52 -17.15 18.42 -7.94
N PRO A 53 -17.47 17.42 -8.79
CA PRO A 53 -18.86 17.04 -9.06
C PRO A 53 -19.58 16.43 -7.84
N PHE A 54 -18.84 15.89 -6.87
CA PHE A 54 -19.41 15.18 -5.72
C PHE A 54 -19.72 16.10 -4.54
N GLY A 55 -19.45 17.41 -4.66
CA GLY A 55 -19.62 18.37 -3.56
C GLY A 55 -18.76 18.05 -2.32
N SER A 56 -17.74 17.21 -2.49
CA SER A 56 -16.84 16.78 -1.43
C SER A 56 -15.93 17.94 -1.03
N ARG A 57 -15.92 18.29 0.27
CA ARG A 57 -14.91 19.21 0.84
C ARG A 57 -13.59 18.46 0.96
N LEU A 58 -12.91 18.28 -0.15
CA LEU A 58 -11.60 17.63 -0.24
C LEU A 58 -10.48 18.64 -0.01
N GLN A 59 -9.56 18.31 0.89
CA GLN A 59 -8.28 18.99 1.05
C GLN A 59 -7.16 17.99 0.74
N VAL A 60 -6.16 18.42 -0.03
CA VAL A 60 -5.00 17.59 -0.35
C VAL A 60 -3.75 18.37 0.01
N ASP A 61 -3.08 17.91 1.06
CA ASP A 61 -1.86 18.49 1.60
C ASP A 61 -0.67 17.55 1.34
N GLU A 62 0.53 18.11 1.30
CA GLU A 62 1.77 17.36 1.40
C GLU A 62 2.61 17.92 2.56
N MET A 63 3.14 17.02 3.38
CA MET A 63 3.92 17.40 4.56
C MET A 63 4.88 16.29 4.97
N THR A 64 5.93 16.63 5.72
CA THR A 64 6.83 15.63 6.30
C THR A 64 6.15 14.88 7.45
N VAL A 65 6.76 13.78 7.88
CA VAL A 65 6.36 13.04 9.08
C VAL A 65 6.35 13.95 10.32
N GLU A 66 7.35 14.82 10.46
CA GLU A 66 7.52 15.74 11.59
C GLU A 66 6.49 16.89 11.57
N GLU A 67 6.21 17.41 10.38
CA GLU A 67 5.16 18.43 10.15
C GLU A 67 3.79 17.85 10.52
N LEU A 68 3.49 16.62 10.11
CA LEU A 68 2.26 15.92 10.46
C LEU A 68 2.14 15.73 11.98
N ALA A 69 3.18 15.23 12.63
CA ALA A 69 3.22 15.06 14.08
C ALA A 69 2.96 16.38 14.82
N SER A 70 3.55 17.47 14.34
CA SER A 70 3.40 18.81 14.91
C SER A 70 1.99 19.38 14.69
N LYS A 71 1.41 19.20 13.50
CA LYS A 71 0.02 19.57 13.18
C LYS A 71 -0.97 18.85 14.09
N MET A 72 -0.80 17.54 14.27
CA MET A 72 -1.69 16.73 15.14
C MET A 72 -1.58 17.11 16.61
N ARG A 73 -0.35 17.35 17.12
CA ARG A 73 -0.15 17.87 18.49
C ARG A 73 -0.85 19.22 18.70
N ARG A 74 -0.83 20.12 17.71
CA ARG A 74 -1.53 21.41 17.77
C ARG A 74 -3.05 21.26 17.75
N ILE A 75 -3.59 20.35 16.94
CA ILE A 75 -5.03 20.06 16.89
C ILE A 75 -5.52 19.58 18.26
N LYS A 76 -4.79 18.63 18.88
CA LYS A 76 -5.07 18.15 20.24
C LYS A 76 -5.09 19.29 21.27
N LYS A 77 -4.07 20.14 21.29
CA LYS A 77 -3.97 21.28 22.24
C LYS A 77 -5.14 22.27 22.11
N ARG A 78 -5.71 22.43 20.91
CA ARG A 78 -6.79 23.38 20.64
C ARG A 78 -8.19 22.85 20.98
N GLY A 79 -8.32 21.59 21.40
CA GLY A 79 -9.62 20.97 21.70
C GLY A 79 -10.59 20.92 20.50
N LYS A 80 -10.12 21.17 19.27
CA LYS A 80 -10.94 20.99 18.07
C LYS A 80 -11.28 19.51 17.94
N GLY A 81 -12.56 19.20 17.68
CA GLY A 81 -13.09 17.84 17.66
C GLY A 81 -12.20 16.85 16.89
N SER A 82 -12.11 15.61 17.39
CA SER A 82 -11.13 14.65 16.86
C SER A 82 -11.46 14.27 15.42
N GLU A 83 -10.58 14.61 14.48
CA GLU A 83 -10.58 14.02 13.14
C GLU A 83 -10.36 12.50 13.26
N TRP A 84 -11.07 11.70 12.46
CA TRP A 84 -10.84 10.25 12.40
C TRP A 84 -9.70 9.98 11.43
N LEU A 85 -8.61 9.38 11.92
CA LEU A 85 -7.38 9.23 11.14
C LEU A 85 -7.29 7.87 10.46
N VAL A 86 -6.83 7.86 9.21
CA VAL A 86 -6.50 6.64 8.48
C VAL A 86 -5.08 6.77 7.95
N PHE A 87 -4.19 5.88 8.41
CA PHE A 87 -2.82 5.80 7.90
C PHE A 87 -2.76 4.70 6.85
N ASN A 88 -2.58 5.09 5.58
CA ASN A 88 -2.49 4.17 4.45
C ASN A 88 -1.03 4.00 4.02
N CYS A 89 -0.50 2.79 4.13
CA CYS A 89 0.86 2.45 3.72
C CYS A 89 0.81 1.30 2.71
N MET A 90 1.16 1.60 1.46
CA MET A 90 1.16 0.66 0.35
C MET A 90 2.62 0.44 -0.04
N PHE A 91 3.19 -0.66 0.42
CA PHE A 91 4.60 -0.93 0.37
C PHE A 91 4.92 -1.89 -0.78
N LYS A 92 5.80 -1.45 -1.68
CA LYS A 92 6.37 -2.24 -2.79
C LYS A 92 5.32 -3.01 -3.60
N LEU A 93 4.13 -2.42 -3.79
CA LEU A 93 3.17 -2.95 -4.76
C LEU A 93 3.75 -2.81 -6.18
N PRO A 94 3.52 -3.78 -7.09
CA PRO A 94 4.14 -3.78 -8.42
C PRO A 94 3.91 -2.51 -9.25
N HIS A 95 2.78 -1.81 -9.04
CA HIS A 95 2.43 -0.58 -9.74
C HIS A 95 3.02 0.69 -9.08
N MET A 96 3.76 0.56 -7.97
CA MET A 96 4.39 1.69 -7.30
C MET A 96 5.85 1.82 -7.74
N GLU A 97 6.09 2.85 -8.56
CA GLU A 97 7.34 3.07 -9.29
C GLU A 97 8.58 3.20 -8.40
N LYS A 98 8.46 3.89 -7.25
CA LYS A 98 9.59 4.10 -6.32
C LYS A 98 9.57 3.08 -5.19
N LYS A 99 10.56 2.18 -5.20
CA LYS A 99 10.85 1.29 -4.05
C LYS A 99 11.28 2.12 -2.85
N ARG A 100 10.45 2.11 -1.80
CA ARG A 100 10.89 2.53 -0.47
C ARG A 100 11.58 1.35 0.21
N ARG A 101 12.62 1.64 0.99
CA ARG A 101 13.18 0.68 1.94
C ARG A 101 12.14 0.36 3.00
N ARG A 102 12.18 -0.85 3.53
CA ARG A 102 11.25 -1.34 4.56
C ARG A 102 11.32 -0.47 5.81
N ILE A 103 12.51 -0.01 6.19
CA ILE A 103 12.70 0.87 7.35
C ILE A 103 11.80 2.11 7.33
N HIS A 104 11.58 2.73 6.16
CA HIS A 104 10.72 3.91 6.05
C HIS A 104 9.23 3.60 6.22
N ALA A 105 8.80 2.42 5.76
CA ALA A 105 7.44 1.95 6.03
C ALA A 105 7.24 1.70 7.52
N LEU A 106 8.24 1.10 8.20
CA LEU A 106 8.22 0.87 9.64
C LEU A 106 8.23 2.17 10.45
N GLU A 107 9.05 3.15 10.07
CA GLU A 107 9.05 4.50 10.66
C GLU A 107 7.68 5.17 10.57
N PHE A 108 7.05 5.10 9.38
CA PHE A 108 5.69 5.61 9.18
C PHE A 108 4.67 4.90 10.06
N LEU A 109 4.76 3.58 10.22
CA LEU A 109 3.87 2.80 11.06
C LEU A 109 4.09 3.05 12.56
N LYS A 110 5.33 3.28 13.00
CA LYS A 110 5.66 3.71 14.37
C LYS A 110 5.00 5.06 14.67
N LEU A 111 5.14 6.03 13.77
CA LEU A 111 4.43 7.32 13.88
C LEU A 111 2.90 7.12 13.95
N ALA A 112 2.35 6.28 13.05
CA ALA A 112 0.91 6.02 13.02
C ALA A 112 0.42 5.49 14.36
N LYS A 113 1.13 4.53 14.96
CA LYS A 113 0.82 4.02 16.30
C LYS A 113 0.83 5.12 17.36
N GLU A 114 1.87 5.95 17.39
CA GLU A 114 1.96 7.06 18.36
C GLU A 114 0.78 8.02 18.25
N LEU A 115 0.40 8.41 17.03
CA LEU A 115 -0.71 9.33 16.81
C LEU A 115 -2.06 8.70 17.14
N LEU A 116 -2.25 7.43 16.79
CA LEU A 116 -3.45 6.65 17.09
C LEU A 116 -3.61 6.28 18.58
N SER A 117 -2.58 6.46 19.41
CA SER A 117 -2.72 6.33 20.87
C SER A 117 -3.56 7.45 21.49
N THR A 118 -3.69 8.58 20.79
CA THR A 118 -4.40 9.78 21.26
C THR A 118 -5.56 10.20 20.36
N HIS A 119 -5.68 9.59 19.19
CA HIS A 119 -6.73 9.87 18.20
C HIS A 119 -7.39 8.57 17.78
N LYS A 120 -8.69 8.62 17.47
CA LYS A 120 -9.36 7.47 16.86
C LYS A 120 -8.84 7.29 15.44
N GLY A 121 -8.70 6.04 15.00
CA GLY A 121 -8.27 5.77 13.64
C GLY A 121 -7.98 4.32 13.35
N LEU A 122 -7.39 4.07 12.18
CA LEU A 122 -6.91 2.77 11.75
C LEU A 122 -5.68 2.92 10.85
N VAL A 123 -4.96 1.81 10.69
CA VAL A 123 -3.89 1.67 9.70
C VAL A 123 -4.33 0.65 8.64
N SER A 124 -4.15 0.96 7.36
CA SER A 124 -4.19 0.01 6.25
C SER A 124 -2.78 -0.20 5.73
N PHE A 125 -2.35 -1.45 5.66
CA PHE A 125 -1.01 -1.82 5.19
C PHE A 125 -1.11 -2.83 4.06
N GLY A 126 -0.68 -2.43 2.87
CA GLY A 126 -0.53 -3.30 1.70
C GLY A 126 0.93 -3.69 1.51
N ASP A 127 1.22 -4.98 1.41
CA ASP A 127 2.55 -5.53 1.19
C ASP A 127 2.59 -6.27 -0.15
N GLY A 128 3.30 -5.68 -1.11
CA GLY A 128 3.55 -6.27 -2.42
C GLY A 128 4.73 -7.23 -2.46
N GLU A 129 5.53 -7.31 -1.39
CA GLU A 129 6.55 -8.35 -1.23
C GLU A 129 5.95 -9.54 -0.49
N ALA A 130 4.80 -10.05 -0.94
CA ALA A 130 4.02 -11.11 -0.28
C ALA A 130 4.74 -12.48 -0.19
N MET A 131 6.06 -12.50 -0.06
CA MET A 131 6.80 -13.61 0.51
C MET A 131 6.30 -13.88 1.93
N ASP A 132 5.74 -15.08 2.11
CA ASP A 132 5.48 -15.60 3.45
C ASP A 132 6.79 -15.59 4.26
N ASN A 133 6.82 -14.94 5.42
CA ASN A 133 7.97 -14.91 6.33
C ASN A 133 8.17 -16.25 7.06
N SER A 134 7.55 -17.34 6.57
CA SER A 134 7.82 -18.67 7.08
C SER A 134 9.31 -19.00 6.94
N GLU A 135 9.80 -19.82 7.87
CA GLU A 135 11.19 -20.18 8.18
C GLU A 135 12.07 -20.60 6.97
N ASN A 136 11.48 -20.78 5.79
CA ASN A 136 12.11 -21.23 4.56
C ASN A 136 12.91 -20.17 3.78
N THR A 137 13.08 -18.94 4.27
CA THR A 137 13.93 -17.91 3.62
C THR A 137 15.24 -17.61 4.37
N ASN A 138 15.66 -18.50 5.29
CA ASN A 138 16.88 -18.33 6.08
C ASN A 138 18.17 -18.28 5.24
N THR A 139 18.14 -18.77 4.00
CA THR A 139 19.26 -18.68 3.05
C THR A 139 18.90 -17.79 1.86
N PHE A 140 19.91 -17.12 1.30
CA PHE A 140 19.72 -16.31 0.09
C PHE A 140 19.23 -17.16 -1.09
N SER A 141 19.71 -18.40 -1.24
CA SER A 141 19.28 -19.28 -2.34
C SER A 141 17.78 -19.59 -2.30
N ALA A 142 17.21 -19.83 -1.12
CA ALA A 142 15.78 -20.06 -0.97
C ALA A 142 14.98 -18.78 -1.24
N PHE A 143 15.47 -17.63 -0.77
CA PHE A 143 14.89 -16.32 -1.08
C PHE A 143 14.91 -16.02 -2.59
N PHE A 144 16.03 -16.28 -3.26
CA PHE A 144 16.22 -16.09 -4.69
C PHE A 144 15.25 -16.94 -5.49
N ASN A 145 15.18 -18.25 -5.22
CA ASN A 145 14.28 -19.16 -5.92
C ASN A 145 12.82 -18.75 -5.76
N LYS A 146 12.43 -18.30 -4.56
CA LYS A 146 11.07 -17.83 -4.30
C LYS A 146 10.75 -16.52 -5.03
N ASN A 147 11.70 -15.59 -5.16
CA ASN A 147 11.52 -14.40 -6.00
C ASN A 147 11.41 -14.76 -7.48
N LEU A 148 12.22 -15.71 -7.96
CA LEU A 148 12.17 -16.17 -9.35
C LEU A 148 10.78 -16.72 -9.69
N VAL A 149 10.26 -17.62 -8.85
CA VAL A 149 8.89 -18.16 -9.00
C VAL A 149 7.85 -17.04 -8.92
N TYR A 150 7.98 -16.11 -7.97
CA TYR A 150 7.07 -14.97 -7.85
C TYR A 150 6.99 -14.15 -9.14
N TYR A 151 8.13 -13.72 -9.70
CA TYR A 151 8.12 -12.91 -10.92
C TYR A 151 7.66 -13.72 -12.13
N GLN A 152 8.04 -15.00 -12.24
CA GLN A 152 7.50 -15.88 -13.29
C GLN A 152 5.97 -15.88 -13.27
N LEU A 153 5.35 -16.01 -12.10
CA LEU A 153 3.90 -16.01 -11.97
C LEU A 153 3.26 -14.66 -12.32
N ILE A 154 3.94 -13.54 -12.00
CA ILE A 154 3.49 -12.22 -12.45
C ILE A 154 3.52 -12.13 -13.98
N PHE A 155 4.62 -12.56 -14.63
CA PHE A 155 4.71 -12.58 -16.11
C PHE A 155 3.63 -13.47 -16.74
N GLU A 156 3.42 -14.68 -16.21
CA GLU A 156 2.34 -15.57 -16.66
C GLU A 156 0.96 -14.94 -16.49
N SER A 157 0.74 -14.21 -15.40
CA SER A 157 -0.54 -13.51 -15.19
C SER A 157 -0.76 -12.40 -16.20
N LEU A 158 0.28 -11.61 -16.52
CA LEU A 158 0.19 -10.57 -17.53
C LEU A 158 -0.10 -11.16 -18.91
N GLU A 159 0.57 -12.25 -19.28
CA GLU A 159 0.33 -12.92 -20.55
C GLU A 159 -1.12 -13.41 -20.68
N LEU A 160 -1.73 -13.91 -19.60
CA LEU A 160 -3.14 -14.34 -19.63
C LEU A 160 -4.12 -13.17 -19.79
N TYR A 161 -3.86 -12.04 -19.10
CA TYR A 161 -4.82 -10.93 -19.04
C TYR A 161 -4.61 -9.85 -20.08
N PHE A 162 -3.41 -9.71 -20.65
CA PHE A 162 -3.20 -8.75 -21.71
C PHE A 162 -3.82 -9.28 -23.01
N PRO A 163 -4.77 -8.54 -23.61
CA PRO A 163 -5.27 -8.89 -24.93
C PRO A 163 -4.12 -8.97 -25.94
N ALA A 164 -4.20 -9.92 -26.88
CA ALA A 164 -3.15 -10.12 -27.88
C ALA A 164 -2.85 -8.85 -28.71
N HIS A 165 -3.85 -8.00 -28.95
CA HIS A 165 -3.70 -6.73 -29.67
C HIS A 165 -3.01 -5.62 -28.84
N LEU A 166 -2.75 -5.86 -27.55
CA LEU A 166 -2.01 -4.99 -26.66
C LEU A 166 -0.64 -5.59 -26.31
N ALA A 167 -0.07 -6.41 -27.20
CA ALA A 167 1.21 -7.08 -26.98
C ALA A 167 2.34 -6.07 -26.68
N GLU A 168 2.40 -4.95 -27.39
CA GLU A 168 3.41 -3.91 -27.16
C GLU A 168 3.23 -3.24 -25.79
N ALA A 169 1.98 -3.04 -25.36
CA ALA A 169 1.71 -2.51 -24.02
C ALA A 169 2.13 -3.51 -22.94
N ARG A 170 1.92 -4.82 -23.16
CA ARG A 170 2.44 -5.88 -22.27
C ARG A 170 3.97 -5.81 -22.19
N VAL A 171 4.65 -5.79 -23.34
CA VAL A 171 6.11 -5.70 -23.40
C VAL A 171 6.63 -4.45 -22.69
N ALA A 172 5.93 -3.31 -22.82
CA ALA A 172 6.27 -2.09 -22.09
C ALA A 172 6.12 -2.27 -20.57
N VAL A 173 5.04 -2.89 -20.09
CA VAL A 173 4.84 -3.19 -18.66
C VAL A 173 5.95 -4.10 -18.14
N GLU A 174 6.20 -5.20 -18.85
CA GLU A 174 7.22 -6.19 -18.55
C GLU A 174 8.62 -5.57 -18.51
N SER A 175 8.98 -4.73 -19.49
CA SER A 175 10.32 -4.20 -19.64
C SER A 175 10.59 -2.99 -18.75
N LEU A 176 9.62 -2.10 -18.58
CA LEU A 176 9.82 -0.83 -17.87
C LEU A 176 9.50 -0.93 -16.37
N PHE A 177 8.57 -1.81 -15.97
CA PHE A 177 8.12 -1.89 -14.58
C PHE A 177 8.59 -3.15 -13.88
N LEU A 178 8.57 -4.32 -14.55
CA LEU A 178 8.88 -5.61 -13.92
C LEU A 178 10.34 -6.05 -14.08
N SER A 179 10.92 -5.94 -15.28
CA SER A 179 12.30 -6.36 -15.54
C SER A 179 13.32 -5.70 -14.61
N PRO A 180 13.23 -4.38 -14.30
CA PRO A 180 14.14 -3.74 -13.33
C PRO A 180 14.01 -4.29 -11.90
N GLN A 181 12.95 -5.04 -11.62
CA GLN A 181 12.69 -5.67 -10.33
C GLN A 181 13.38 -7.04 -10.22
N VAL A 182 13.69 -7.68 -11.34
CA VAL A 182 14.34 -9.00 -11.43
C VAL A 182 15.85 -8.81 -11.45
N CYS A 183 16.41 -8.42 -10.30
CA CYS A 183 17.83 -8.15 -10.15
C CYS A 183 18.39 -8.85 -8.91
N SER A 184 19.33 -9.77 -9.12
CA SER A 184 19.95 -10.57 -8.05
C SER A 184 20.62 -9.71 -6.99
N PHE A 185 21.27 -8.60 -7.38
CA PHE A 185 21.90 -7.66 -6.47
C PHE A 185 20.86 -6.93 -5.59
N SER A 186 19.77 -6.44 -6.18
CA SER A 186 18.67 -5.82 -5.42
C SER A 186 18.00 -6.83 -4.48
N TRP A 187 17.86 -8.08 -4.90
CA TRP A 187 17.31 -9.15 -4.07
C TRP A 187 18.21 -9.51 -2.90
N LEU A 188 19.53 -9.51 -3.08
CA LEU A 188 20.48 -9.73 -1.99
C LEU A 188 20.37 -8.64 -0.93
N GLN A 189 20.36 -7.37 -1.35
CA GLN A 189 20.17 -6.23 -0.45
C GLN A 189 18.83 -6.30 0.30
N ASN A 190 17.75 -6.65 -0.40
CA ASN A 190 16.43 -6.83 0.25
C ASN A 190 16.46 -7.96 1.27
N TRP A 191 17.12 -9.08 0.96
CA TRP A 191 17.25 -10.22 1.88
C TRP A 191 18.04 -9.85 3.14
N GLU A 192 19.14 -9.11 2.99
CA GLU A 192 19.92 -8.56 4.12
C GLU A 192 19.11 -7.55 4.94
N GLU A 193 18.33 -6.68 4.28
CA GLU A 193 17.42 -5.74 4.95
C GLU A 193 16.37 -6.49 5.77
N ILE A 194 15.75 -7.54 5.22
CA ILE A 194 14.74 -8.35 5.93
C ILE A 194 15.36 -9.05 7.15
N ARG A 195 16.58 -9.56 7.03
CA ARG A 195 17.27 -10.24 8.13
C ARG A 195 17.74 -9.29 9.23
N SER A 196 18.04 -8.04 8.88
CA SER A 196 18.47 -7.01 9.83
C SER A 196 17.30 -6.24 10.46
N ALA A 197 16.15 -6.20 9.79
CA ALA A 197 14.93 -5.60 10.31
C ALA A 197 14.29 -6.52 11.36
N THR A 198 14.53 -6.23 12.62
CA THR A 198 13.93 -6.90 13.79
C THR A 198 12.46 -6.56 14.01
N ASP A 199 11.88 -5.64 13.22
CA ASP A 199 10.57 -5.05 13.48
C ASP A 199 9.61 -5.28 12.30
N SER A 200 8.63 -6.15 12.50
CA SER A 200 7.42 -6.35 11.71
C SER A 200 6.26 -5.50 12.26
N CYS A 201 5.18 -5.33 11.50
CA CYS A 201 3.99 -4.60 11.97
C CYS A 201 3.42 -5.13 13.30
N GLY A 202 3.55 -6.44 13.56
CA GLY A 202 3.16 -7.06 14.83
C GLY A 202 4.05 -6.63 15.99
N GLU A 203 5.36 -6.50 15.75
CA GLU A 203 6.35 -6.03 16.73
C GLU A 203 6.21 -4.52 17.00
N ILE A 204 5.64 -3.76 16.07
CA ILE A 204 5.27 -2.36 16.31
C ILE A 204 4.18 -2.28 17.39
N GLY A 205 3.46 -3.35 17.74
CA GLY A 205 2.47 -3.37 18.82
C GLY A 205 1.12 -2.77 18.43
N LEU A 206 0.77 -2.87 17.15
CA LEU A 206 -0.58 -2.62 16.65
C LEU A 206 -1.41 -3.89 16.76
N GLN A 207 -2.70 -3.75 17.07
CA GLN A 207 -3.64 -4.88 17.11
C GLN A 207 -4.30 -5.06 15.74
N GLY A 208 -4.19 -6.27 15.20
CA GLY A 208 -4.90 -6.64 13.97
C GLY A 208 -6.41 -6.44 14.10
N LYS A 209 -7.00 -5.70 13.17
CA LYS A 209 -8.45 -5.53 13.05
C LYS A 209 -8.97 -6.52 12.01
N ARG A 210 -9.94 -7.34 12.40
CA ARG A 210 -10.54 -8.34 11.50
C ARG A 210 -11.10 -7.67 10.23
N VAL A 211 -10.74 -8.23 9.08
CA VAL A 211 -11.30 -7.85 7.78
C VAL A 211 -12.73 -8.39 7.67
N SER A 212 -13.66 -7.58 7.17
CA SER A 212 -15.07 -7.98 7.10
C SER A 212 -15.34 -8.92 5.94
N LYS A 213 -16.45 -9.69 6.01
CA LYS A 213 -16.89 -10.55 4.91
C LYS A 213 -17.27 -9.72 3.67
N GLU A 214 -17.82 -8.53 3.88
CA GLU A 214 -18.18 -7.59 2.82
C GLU A 214 -16.93 -7.11 2.07
N ASN A 215 -15.83 -6.82 2.79
CA ASN A 215 -14.56 -6.50 2.14
C ASN A 215 -14.04 -7.67 1.29
N LEU A 216 -14.16 -8.90 1.80
CA LEU A 216 -13.77 -10.09 1.05
C LEU A 216 -14.63 -10.25 -0.23
N LEU A 217 -15.94 -10.07 -0.14
CA LEU A 217 -16.84 -10.16 -1.28
C LEU A 217 -16.52 -9.09 -2.34
N GLN A 218 -16.29 -7.85 -1.93
CA GLN A 218 -15.88 -6.77 -2.84
C GLN A 218 -14.57 -7.10 -3.56
N ALA A 219 -13.59 -7.64 -2.84
CA ALA A 219 -12.31 -8.01 -3.43
C ALA A 219 -12.44 -9.17 -4.43
N LYS A 220 -13.29 -10.17 -4.13
CA LYS A 220 -13.59 -11.28 -5.04
C LYS A 220 -14.27 -10.81 -6.33
N GLU A 221 -15.19 -9.87 -6.21
CA GLU A 221 -15.84 -9.24 -7.36
C GLU A 221 -14.83 -8.48 -8.22
N LEU A 222 -13.96 -7.68 -7.59
CA LEU A 222 -12.95 -6.88 -8.29
C LEU A 222 -11.99 -7.72 -9.14
N VAL A 223 -11.63 -8.92 -8.66
CA VAL A 223 -10.73 -9.83 -9.41
C VAL A 223 -11.48 -10.82 -10.30
N ASN A 224 -12.81 -10.74 -10.35
CA ASN A 224 -13.67 -11.69 -11.04
C ASN A 224 -13.27 -13.15 -10.75
N GLU A 225 -13.17 -13.50 -9.45
CA GLU A 225 -12.59 -14.78 -8.98
C GLU A 225 -13.24 -16.03 -9.63
N ARG A 226 -14.48 -15.92 -10.13
CA ARG A 226 -15.19 -17.04 -10.77
C ARG A 226 -14.66 -17.39 -12.14
N GLU A 227 -14.18 -16.40 -12.88
CA GLU A 227 -13.73 -16.55 -14.27
C GLU A 227 -12.21 -16.50 -14.39
N THR A 228 -11.52 -16.25 -13.28
CA THR A 228 -10.09 -16.03 -13.29
C THR A 228 -9.30 -16.96 -12.37
N PRO A 229 -8.00 -17.18 -12.63
CA PRO A 229 -7.13 -17.93 -11.72
C PRO A 229 -6.74 -17.15 -10.45
N LEU A 230 -7.18 -15.89 -10.31
CA LEU A 230 -6.95 -15.09 -9.10
C LEU A 230 -7.89 -15.56 -8.00
N LYS A 231 -7.36 -15.66 -6.78
CA LYS A 231 -8.14 -15.98 -5.59
C LYS A 231 -7.92 -14.95 -4.52
N VAL A 232 -8.98 -14.64 -3.78
CA VAL A 232 -8.90 -13.76 -2.61
C VAL A 232 -9.40 -14.50 -1.39
N ARG A 233 -8.61 -14.49 -0.32
CA ARG A 233 -9.00 -15.09 0.96
C ARG A 233 -8.56 -14.24 2.14
N ILE A 234 -9.25 -14.42 3.26
CA ILE A 234 -8.80 -13.94 4.56
C ILE A 234 -7.88 -15.01 5.15
N GLU A 235 -6.74 -14.61 5.68
CA GLU A 235 -5.78 -15.54 6.28
C GLU A 235 -6.35 -16.17 7.57
N GLU A 236 -6.27 -17.51 7.69
CA GLU A 236 -6.98 -18.25 8.75
C GLU A 236 -6.51 -17.85 10.15
N LYS A 237 -5.19 -17.86 10.36
CA LYS A 237 -4.55 -17.49 11.62
C LYS A 237 -4.49 -15.97 11.83
N ARG A 238 -4.49 -15.21 10.74
CA ARG A 238 -4.32 -13.74 10.73
C ARG A 238 -5.52 -13.09 10.08
N GLN A 239 -6.67 -13.14 10.74
CA GLN A 239 -7.96 -12.66 10.18
C GLN A 239 -8.04 -11.14 9.94
N HIS A 240 -6.97 -10.42 10.24
CA HIS A 240 -6.77 -9.02 9.90
C HIS A 240 -6.05 -8.83 8.55
N GLU A 241 -5.63 -9.92 7.90
CA GLU A 241 -4.97 -9.95 6.60
C GLU A 241 -5.89 -10.60 5.56
N MET A 242 -5.89 -9.99 4.37
CA MET A 242 -6.46 -10.51 3.14
C MET A 242 -5.31 -10.76 2.16
N VAL A 243 -5.35 -11.88 1.46
CA VAL A 243 -4.31 -12.31 0.53
C VAL A 243 -4.91 -12.45 -0.85
N LEU A 244 -4.27 -11.81 -1.83
CA LEU A 244 -4.48 -12.04 -3.25
C LEU A 244 -3.50 -13.11 -3.72
N GLU A 245 -3.99 -14.15 -4.37
CA GLU A 245 -3.22 -15.30 -4.81
C GLU A 245 -3.42 -15.55 -6.30
N TRP A 246 -2.36 -16.06 -6.95
CA TRP A 246 -2.40 -16.55 -8.32
C TRP A 246 -1.90 -17.98 -8.35
N LYS A 247 -2.74 -18.91 -8.86
CA LYS A 247 -2.44 -20.36 -8.88
C LYS A 247 -1.97 -20.89 -7.51
N GLY A 248 -2.54 -20.36 -6.42
CA GLY A 248 -2.19 -20.73 -5.04
C GLY A 248 -0.93 -20.07 -4.47
N THR A 249 -0.25 -19.20 -5.22
CA THR A 249 0.89 -18.42 -4.72
C THR A 249 0.45 -17.02 -4.31
N PRO A 250 0.75 -16.57 -3.08
CA PRO A 250 0.48 -15.20 -2.64
C PRO A 250 1.21 -14.15 -3.48
N LEU A 251 0.46 -13.17 -3.99
CA LEU A 251 0.98 -12.04 -4.74
C LEU A 251 1.02 -10.75 -3.92
N VAL A 252 -0.07 -10.45 -3.21
CA VAL A 252 -0.21 -9.22 -2.41
C VAL A 252 -0.92 -9.56 -1.11
N ARG A 253 -0.48 -8.96 0.00
CA ARG A 253 -1.21 -8.97 1.27
C ARG A 253 -1.71 -7.59 1.60
N VAL A 254 -2.94 -7.49 2.09
CA VAL A 254 -3.50 -6.26 2.63
C VAL A 254 -4.00 -6.53 4.03
N SER A 255 -3.66 -5.65 4.96
CA SER A 255 -3.96 -5.84 6.38
C SER A 255 -4.51 -4.57 7.00
N THR A 256 -5.35 -4.73 8.03
CA THR A 256 -5.88 -3.59 8.78
C THR A 256 -5.55 -3.69 10.26
N TRP A 257 -5.18 -2.57 10.85
CA TRP A 257 -4.69 -2.49 12.22
C TRP A 257 -5.31 -1.33 12.99
N LYS A 258 -5.33 -1.44 14.30
CA LYS A 258 -5.76 -0.39 15.22
C LYS A 258 -4.88 -0.36 16.47
N THR A 259 -4.93 0.74 17.20
CA THR A 259 -4.42 0.78 18.58
C THR A 259 -5.35 0.00 19.50
N THR A 260 -4.76 -0.63 20.52
CA THR A 260 -5.46 -1.36 21.59
C THR A 260 -6.29 -0.44 22.46
#